data_AF-A0A6B2YWW6-F1
#
_entry.id   AF-A0A6B2YWW6-F1
#
_cell.length_a   1.000
_cell.length_b   1.000
_cell.length_c   1.000
_cell.angle_alpha   90.00
_cell.angle_beta   90.00
_cell.angle_gamma   90.00
#
_symmetry.space_group_name_H-M   'P 1'
#
loop_
_entity.id
_entity.type
_entity.pdbx_description
1 polymer ?
#
loop_
_entity_poly.entity_id
_entity_poly.type
_entity_poly.pdbx_seq_one_letter_code
_entity_poly.pdbx_strand_id
1 'polypeptide(L)'
;MPDRPRRPRLRRALLAALVAFAVAVPVSGAARPAAVPAPAPTALGPLREAGPAGLAERYAVSRRDIRAAGRVAEAHGDLRREASLRAMAAPGRQFLSFDGRDGGRSTEIVGELATARRIAVLVPGAGVGLDAYGRLRRGAVALQRELGGGAAVAVWLGYRSPATVSPAALTTGRADEAAPGLRALVDGLHAVRPAARISLLCHSYGSVICARSAPGTSADALVLYGSPGVGVEDARSLRTRARVWAGRSGGDWIARVPHVRVRVPFVATIGFGTDPVAARFGAEVFDAGDGGHSDYLRPGSGSLTNLARIVAGAEPLEASR
;
A
#
# COMPACT_ATOMS: atom_id res chain seq x y z
N MET A 1 -43.39 15.45 30.22
CA MET A 1 -43.02 15.11 28.83
C MET A 1 -41.88 14.10 28.87
N PRO A 2 -42.12 12.82 28.54
CA PRO A 2 -41.09 11.80 28.65
C PRO A 2 -40.20 11.72 27.40
N ASP A 3 -39.03 11.11 27.63
CA ASP A 3 -37.80 11.08 26.83
C ASP A 3 -37.92 10.66 25.35
N ARG A 4 -37.13 11.35 24.52
CA ARG A 4 -36.83 10.94 23.13
C ARG A 4 -35.89 9.73 23.13
N PRO A 5 -36.19 8.64 22.39
CA PRO A 5 -35.32 7.47 22.39
C PRO A 5 -34.05 7.69 21.54
N ARG A 6 -32.87 7.56 22.16
CA ARG A 6 -31.53 7.45 21.54
C ARG A 6 -31.33 6.12 20.76
N ARG A 7 -32.34 5.67 20.00
CA ARG A 7 -32.34 4.37 19.30
C ARG A 7 -31.89 4.32 17.82
N PRO A 8 -31.65 5.43 17.06
CA PRO A 8 -31.32 5.29 15.63
C PRO A 8 -29.85 4.95 15.35
N ARG A 9 -28.91 5.28 16.25
CA ARG A 9 -27.46 5.06 16.03
C ARG A 9 -27.04 3.60 16.25
N LEU A 10 -27.59 2.94 17.26
CA LEU A 10 -27.34 1.52 17.56
C LEU A 10 -27.87 0.61 16.45
N ARG A 11 -29.07 0.91 15.90
CA ARG A 11 -29.64 0.17 14.77
C ARG A 11 -28.78 0.29 13.51
N ARG A 12 -28.23 1.48 13.21
CA ARG A 12 -27.30 1.68 12.09
C ARG A 12 -25.96 0.96 12.28
N ALA A 13 -25.42 0.94 13.49
CA ALA A 13 -24.20 0.20 13.81
C ALA A 13 -24.40 -1.33 13.70
N LEU A 14 -25.54 -1.84 14.18
CA LEU A 14 -25.93 -3.24 14.04
C LEU A 14 -26.17 -3.65 12.59
N LEU A 15 -26.83 -2.81 11.78
CA LEU A 15 -27.01 -3.04 10.34
C LEU A 15 -25.68 -2.98 9.58
N ALA A 16 -24.76 -2.07 9.93
CA ALA A 16 -23.42 -2.02 9.34
C ALA A 16 -22.58 -3.25 9.71
N ALA A 17 -22.68 -3.73 10.96
CA ALA A 17 -22.07 -4.99 11.38
C ALA A 17 -22.69 -6.19 10.67
N LEU A 18 -24.00 -6.21 10.46
CA LEU A 18 -24.70 -7.24 9.71
C LEU A 18 -24.38 -7.22 8.21
N VAL A 19 -24.16 -6.05 7.60
CA VAL A 19 -23.68 -5.95 6.21
C VAL A 19 -22.22 -6.39 6.12
N ALA A 20 -21.37 -6.03 7.10
CA ALA A 20 -20.01 -6.57 7.18
C ALA A 20 -19.98 -8.10 7.38
N PHE A 21 -20.97 -8.65 8.09
CA PHE A 21 -21.12 -10.09 8.31
C PHE A 21 -21.75 -10.83 7.11
N ALA A 22 -22.74 -10.24 6.45
CA ALA A 22 -23.41 -10.82 5.28
C ALA A 22 -22.54 -10.79 4.02
N VAL A 23 -21.63 -9.83 3.90
CA VAL A 23 -20.60 -9.80 2.84
C VAL A 23 -19.48 -10.81 3.14
N ALA A 24 -19.34 -11.30 4.38
CA ALA A 24 -18.34 -12.30 4.75
C ALA A 24 -18.76 -13.77 4.53
N VAL A 25 -20.03 -14.06 4.20
CA VAL A 25 -20.56 -15.45 4.27
C VAL A 25 -20.91 -16.11 2.92
N PRO A 26 -20.93 -15.43 1.75
CA PRO A 26 -20.82 -16.18 0.49
C PRO A 26 -19.84 -15.58 -0.53
N VAL A 27 -18.58 -15.33 -0.12
CA VAL A 27 -17.45 -15.35 -1.06
C VAL A 27 -16.29 -16.16 -0.50
N SER A 28 -16.61 -17.37 -0.01
CA SER A 28 -15.62 -18.45 0.13
C SER A 28 -15.24 -19.06 -1.24
N GLY A 29 -15.67 -18.45 -2.35
CA GLY A 29 -15.47 -18.93 -3.72
C GLY A 29 -14.69 -17.98 -4.65
N ALA A 30 -14.24 -16.80 -4.18
CA ALA A 30 -13.17 -16.11 -4.89
C ALA A 30 -11.91 -16.93 -4.64
N ALA A 31 -11.45 -17.65 -5.66
CA ALA A 31 -10.28 -18.50 -5.61
C ALA A 31 -9.23 -17.86 -4.69
N ARG A 32 -8.91 -18.55 -3.58
CA ARG A 32 -7.58 -18.41 -2.99
C ARG A 32 -6.65 -18.41 -4.20
N PRO A 33 -5.67 -17.50 -4.34
CA PRO A 33 -4.59 -17.78 -5.28
C PRO A 33 -4.10 -19.15 -4.84
N ALA A 34 -4.50 -20.21 -5.55
CA ALA A 34 -3.95 -21.53 -5.35
C ALA A 34 -2.46 -21.26 -5.44
N ALA A 35 -1.68 -21.76 -4.47
CA ALA A 35 -0.29 -21.37 -4.34
C ALA A 35 0.44 -21.82 -5.61
N VAL A 36 0.44 -20.97 -6.64
CA VAL A 36 1.06 -21.24 -7.94
C VAL A 36 2.50 -21.49 -7.58
N PRO A 37 3.01 -22.71 -7.81
CA PRO A 37 4.36 -23.03 -7.41
C PRO A 37 5.32 -22.04 -8.03
N ALA A 38 6.33 -21.65 -7.25
CA ALA A 38 7.40 -20.80 -7.73
C ALA A 38 8.71 -21.31 -7.14
N PRO A 39 9.82 -21.24 -7.91
CA PRO A 39 11.14 -21.53 -7.38
C PRO A 39 11.46 -20.65 -6.17
N ALA A 40 12.35 -21.14 -5.30
CA ALA A 40 12.93 -20.28 -4.27
C ALA A 40 13.64 -19.08 -4.94
N PRO A 41 13.47 -17.86 -4.41
CA PRO A 41 14.15 -16.69 -4.96
C PRO A 41 15.66 -16.82 -4.76
N THR A 42 16.42 -16.27 -5.71
CA THR A 42 17.87 -16.16 -5.57
C THR A 42 18.18 -15.27 -4.36
N ALA A 43 19.01 -15.77 -3.44
CA ALA A 43 19.41 -15.02 -2.26
C ALA A 43 20.24 -13.80 -2.67
N LEU A 44 19.76 -12.61 -2.33
CA LEU A 44 20.47 -11.35 -2.49
C LEU A 44 20.83 -10.83 -1.10
N GLY A 45 22.03 -10.27 -0.95
CA GLY A 45 22.43 -9.60 0.29
C GLY A 45 21.52 -8.40 0.61
N PRO A 46 21.69 -7.75 1.77
CA PRO A 46 20.92 -6.56 2.16
C PRO A 46 21.00 -5.42 1.13
N LEU A 47 19.88 -4.73 0.84
CA LEU A 47 19.86 -3.61 -0.12
C LEU A 47 20.82 -2.48 0.27
N ARG A 48 21.00 -2.25 1.57
CA ARG A 48 21.91 -1.23 2.13
C ARG A 48 23.38 -1.40 1.73
N GLU A 49 23.77 -2.60 1.28
CA GLU A 49 25.14 -2.90 0.82
C GLU A 49 25.28 -2.75 -0.71
N ALA A 50 24.21 -2.38 -1.41
CA ALA A 50 24.22 -2.26 -2.87
C ALA A 50 24.70 -0.87 -3.32
N GLY A 51 25.89 -0.82 -3.94
CA GLY A 51 26.28 0.28 -4.81
C GLY A 51 25.56 0.24 -6.17
N PRO A 52 25.88 1.16 -7.11
CA PRO A 52 25.25 1.19 -8.44
C PRO A 52 25.35 -0.14 -9.22
N ALA A 53 26.52 -0.79 -9.20
CA ALA A 53 26.70 -2.10 -9.82
C ALA A 53 25.82 -3.18 -9.14
N GLY A 54 25.68 -3.10 -7.81
CA GLY A 54 24.81 -4.00 -7.05
C GLY A 54 23.32 -3.83 -7.38
N LEU A 55 22.86 -2.62 -7.72
CA LEU A 55 21.49 -2.41 -8.20
C LEU A 55 21.26 -3.09 -9.55
N ALA A 56 22.18 -2.93 -10.50
CA ALA A 56 22.07 -3.57 -11.81
C ALA A 56 22.05 -5.10 -11.71
N GLU A 57 22.89 -5.67 -10.84
CA GLU A 57 22.89 -7.10 -10.55
C GLU A 57 21.55 -7.56 -9.96
N ARG A 58 21.02 -6.87 -8.95
CA ARG A 58 19.71 -7.18 -8.35
C ARG A 58 18.58 -7.15 -9.38
N TYR A 59 18.58 -6.17 -10.28
CA TYR A 59 17.60 -6.09 -11.35
C TYR A 59 17.71 -7.28 -12.31
N ALA A 60 18.93 -7.70 -12.65
CA ALA A 60 19.16 -8.85 -13.50
C ALA A 60 18.75 -10.17 -12.82
N VAL A 61 19.09 -10.35 -11.55
CA VAL A 61 18.71 -11.51 -10.73
C VAL A 61 17.19 -11.61 -10.61
N SER A 62 16.53 -10.54 -10.17
CA SER A 62 15.07 -10.53 -10.00
C SER A 62 14.35 -10.81 -11.32
N ARG A 63 14.85 -10.28 -12.46
CA ARG A 63 14.27 -10.60 -13.77
C ARG A 63 14.42 -12.08 -14.14
N ARG A 64 15.54 -12.73 -13.79
CA ARG A 64 15.71 -14.18 -14.00
C ARG A 64 14.73 -14.97 -13.15
N ASP A 65 14.57 -14.61 -11.88
CA ASP A 65 13.65 -15.27 -10.96
C ASP A 65 12.18 -15.12 -11.40
N ILE A 66 11.79 -13.93 -11.87
CA ILE A 66 10.45 -13.69 -12.45
C ILE A 66 10.22 -14.61 -13.65
N ARG A 67 11.20 -14.74 -14.55
CA ARG A 67 11.10 -15.64 -15.72
C ARG A 67 11.01 -17.11 -15.30
N ALA A 68 11.76 -17.50 -14.27
CA ALA A 68 11.71 -18.87 -13.75
C ALA A 68 10.34 -19.18 -13.14
N ALA A 69 9.77 -18.28 -12.34
CA ALA A 69 8.42 -18.39 -11.84
C ALA A 69 7.38 -18.40 -12.97
N GLY A 70 7.58 -17.63 -14.04
CA GLY A 70 6.71 -17.61 -15.21
C GLY A 70 6.61 -18.98 -15.90
N ARG A 71 7.75 -19.65 -16.11
CA ARG A 71 7.80 -21.01 -16.67
C ARG A 71 7.11 -22.04 -15.78
N VAL A 72 7.27 -21.93 -14.46
CA VAL A 72 6.59 -22.83 -13.52
C VAL A 72 5.08 -22.58 -13.51
N ALA A 73 4.64 -21.33 -13.57
CA ALA A 73 3.21 -21.00 -13.68
C ALA A 73 2.60 -21.55 -14.98
N GLU A 74 3.31 -21.44 -16.10
CA GLU A 74 2.91 -22.02 -17.38
C GLU A 74 2.80 -23.55 -17.31
N ALA A 75 3.83 -24.22 -16.79
CA ALA A 75 3.82 -25.68 -16.61
C ALA A 75 2.74 -26.16 -15.64
N HIS A 76 2.33 -25.30 -14.69
CA HIS A 76 1.22 -25.54 -13.76
C HIS A 76 -0.16 -25.24 -14.38
N GLY A 77 -0.22 -24.64 -15.57
CA GLY A 77 -1.47 -24.29 -16.24
C GLY A 77 -2.11 -22.96 -15.78
N ASP A 78 -1.43 -22.15 -14.96
CA ASP A 78 -1.92 -20.83 -14.54
C ASP A 78 -1.48 -19.75 -15.54
N LEU A 79 -2.22 -19.64 -16.64
CA LEU A 79 -1.94 -18.70 -17.72
C LEU A 79 -2.08 -17.22 -17.28
N ARG A 80 -2.88 -16.94 -16.26
CA ARG A 80 -3.04 -15.57 -15.73
C ARG A 80 -1.78 -15.15 -14.96
N ARG A 81 -1.25 -16.04 -14.11
CA ARG A 81 0.00 -15.82 -13.39
C ARG A 81 1.17 -15.76 -14.36
N GLU A 82 1.24 -16.67 -15.33
CA GLU A 82 2.24 -16.63 -16.42
C GLU A 82 2.24 -15.27 -17.09
N ALA A 83 1.09 -14.80 -17.59
CA ALA A 83 1.00 -13.56 -18.34
C ALA A 83 1.43 -12.35 -17.48
N SER A 84 1.07 -12.36 -16.19
CA SER A 84 1.47 -11.35 -15.22
C SER A 84 3.00 -11.34 -15.02
N LEU A 85 3.63 -12.51 -14.88
CA LEU A 85 5.07 -12.67 -14.71
C LEU A 85 5.86 -12.40 -16.00
N ARG A 86 5.30 -12.70 -17.17
CA ARG A 86 5.89 -12.33 -18.46
C ARG A 86 5.91 -10.82 -18.62
N ALA A 87 4.82 -10.14 -18.28
CA ALA A 87 4.80 -8.68 -18.21
C ALA A 87 5.80 -8.17 -17.15
N MET A 88 5.82 -8.80 -15.97
CA MET A 88 6.91 -8.89 -14.97
C MET A 88 8.31 -8.65 -15.54
N ALA A 89 8.71 -9.56 -16.41
CA ALA A 89 10.06 -9.70 -16.91
C ALA A 89 10.34 -8.94 -18.22
N ALA A 90 9.43 -8.05 -18.64
CA ALA A 90 9.61 -7.24 -19.83
C ALA A 90 10.91 -6.40 -19.73
N PRO A 91 11.61 -6.19 -20.87
CA PRO A 91 12.80 -5.34 -20.88
C PRO A 91 12.54 -3.96 -20.28
N GLY A 92 13.54 -3.41 -19.59
CA GLY A 92 13.45 -2.09 -18.95
C GLY A 92 12.70 -2.06 -17.60
N ARG A 93 12.09 -3.17 -17.15
CA ARG A 93 11.55 -3.26 -15.80
C ARG A 93 12.64 -3.59 -14.79
N GLN A 94 12.66 -2.87 -13.67
CA GLN A 94 13.68 -2.95 -12.64
C GLN A 94 13.07 -3.43 -11.32
N PHE A 95 13.49 -4.59 -10.83
CA PHE A 95 12.98 -5.17 -9.57
C PHE A 95 14.11 -5.32 -8.56
N LEU A 96 13.98 -4.68 -7.40
CA LEU A 96 14.93 -4.82 -6.28
C LEU A 96 14.85 -6.21 -5.65
N SER A 97 13.64 -6.78 -5.63
CA SER A 97 13.37 -8.10 -5.08
C SER A 97 12.16 -8.73 -5.75
N PHE A 98 12.16 -10.06 -5.79
CA PHE A 98 11.05 -10.87 -6.23
C PHE A 98 11.07 -12.22 -5.51
N ASP A 99 9.90 -12.68 -5.06
CA ASP A 99 9.66 -14.04 -4.60
C ASP A 99 8.28 -14.46 -5.09
N GLY A 100 8.19 -15.44 -5.99
CA GLY A 100 6.92 -15.85 -6.59
C GLY A 100 6.05 -16.72 -5.66
N ARG A 101 6.60 -17.20 -4.54
CA ARG A 101 5.92 -18.15 -3.64
C ARG A 101 4.82 -17.45 -2.84
N ASP A 102 3.88 -18.23 -2.32
CA ASP A 102 2.90 -17.77 -1.32
C ASP A 102 1.97 -16.61 -1.75
N GLY A 103 1.70 -16.49 -3.06
CA GLY A 103 0.92 -15.39 -3.63
C GLY A 103 1.78 -14.24 -4.18
N GLY A 104 3.09 -14.30 -3.93
CA GLY A 104 4.09 -13.48 -4.57
C GLY A 104 4.40 -12.18 -3.81
N ARG A 105 5.68 -11.86 -3.71
CA ARG A 105 6.22 -10.62 -3.18
C ARG A 105 7.16 -9.99 -4.20
N SER A 106 7.16 -8.66 -4.28
CA SER A 106 8.08 -7.95 -5.18
C SER A 106 8.26 -6.49 -4.80
N THR A 107 9.37 -5.90 -5.22
CA THR A 107 9.58 -4.45 -5.18
C THR A 107 10.09 -3.99 -6.55
N GLU A 108 9.24 -3.32 -7.35
CA GLU A 108 9.66 -2.71 -8.63
C GLU A 108 10.08 -1.26 -8.39
N ILE A 109 11.05 -0.79 -9.16
CA ILE A 109 11.41 0.62 -9.29
C ILE A 109 10.89 1.12 -10.64
N VAL A 110 10.14 2.21 -10.60
CA VAL A 110 9.77 3.02 -11.77
C VAL A 110 10.54 4.33 -11.70
N GLY A 111 11.36 4.63 -12.73
CA GLY A 111 12.33 5.73 -12.71
C GLY A 111 13.75 5.21 -12.47
N GLU A 112 14.68 6.09 -12.07
CA GLU A 112 16.09 5.72 -11.84
C GLU A 112 16.50 5.92 -10.38
N LEU A 113 16.57 4.83 -9.61
CA LEU A 113 16.89 4.86 -8.18
C LEU A 113 18.30 5.41 -7.89
N ALA A 114 19.29 5.12 -8.75
CA ALA A 114 20.67 5.53 -8.53
C ALA A 114 20.84 7.06 -8.53
N THR A 115 19.94 7.81 -9.19
CA THR A 115 20.00 9.29 -9.29
C THR A 115 18.79 10.02 -8.70
N ALA A 116 17.70 9.32 -8.39
CA ALA A 116 16.50 9.85 -7.70
C ALA A 116 16.79 10.70 -6.43
N ARG A 117 16.40 11.96 -6.45
CA ARG A 117 16.40 12.84 -5.26
C ARG A 117 15.11 12.71 -4.44
N ARG A 118 14.08 12.11 -5.04
CA ARG A 118 12.76 11.89 -4.45
C ARG A 118 12.37 10.44 -4.68
N ILE A 119 12.02 9.73 -3.61
CA ILE A 119 11.62 8.33 -3.66
C ILE A 119 10.22 8.21 -3.04
N ALA A 120 9.24 7.80 -3.82
CA ALA A 120 7.93 7.43 -3.31
C ALA A 120 7.84 5.91 -3.16
N VAL A 121 7.38 5.41 -2.02
CA VAL A 121 7.08 3.99 -1.82
C VAL A 121 5.57 3.81 -1.83
N LEU A 122 5.04 3.17 -2.87
CA LEU A 122 3.63 2.84 -2.98
C LEU A 122 3.33 1.56 -2.19
N VAL A 123 2.49 1.68 -1.17
CA VAL A 123 2.03 0.59 -0.30
C VAL A 123 0.54 0.35 -0.57
N PRO A 124 0.18 -0.71 -1.30
CA PRO A 124 -1.20 -0.94 -1.73
C PRO A 124 -2.07 -1.56 -0.63
N GLY A 125 -3.39 -1.50 -0.86
CA GLY A 125 -4.39 -2.13 0.00
C GLY A 125 -4.52 -3.64 -0.13
N ALA A 126 -5.57 -4.16 0.51
CA ALA A 126 -5.93 -5.58 0.51
C ALA A 126 -6.35 -6.06 -0.89
N GLY A 127 -6.08 -7.34 -1.21
CA GLY A 127 -6.43 -7.97 -2.49
C GLY A 127 -5.51 -7.60 -3.65
N VAL A 128 -4.44 -6.85 -3.42
CA VAL A 128 -3.44 -6.53 -4.44
C VAL A 128 -2.30 -7.56 -4.38
N GLY A 129 -2.04 -8.24 -5.49
CA GLY A 129 -0.98 -9.23 -5.65
C GLY A 129 -0.43 -9.25 -7.07
N LEU A 130 0.38 -10.25 -7.41
CA LEU A 130 1.03 -10.35 -8.74
C LEU A 130 0.02 -10.32 -9.90
N ASP A 131 -1.17 -10.90 -9.70
CA ASP A 131 -2.20 -11.02 -10.75
C ASP A 131 -3.00 -9.73 -11.00
N ALA A 132 -2.80 -8.70 -10.17
CA ALA A 132 -3.38 -7.36 -10.31
C ALA A 132 -2.28 -6.28 -10.46
N TYR A 133 -1.02 -6.70 -10.59
CA TYR A 133 0.15 -5.83 -10.55
C TYR A 133 0.09 -4.69 -11.58
N GLY A 134 -0.43 -4.97 -12.78
CA GLY A 134 -0.52 -3.99 -13.85
C GLY A 134 -1.30 -2.72 -13.46
N ARG A 135 -2.34 -2.83 -12.60
CA ARG A 135 -3.09 -1.67 -12.12
C ARG A 135 -2.23 -0.80 -11.20
N LEU A 136 -1.54 -1.43 -10.26
CA LEU A 136 -0.64 -0.74 -9.34
C LEU A 136 0.49 -0.04 -10.09
N ARG A 137 1.10 -0.72 -11.07
CA ARG A 137 2.15 -0.15 -11.91
C ARG A 137 1.68 1.05 -12.72
N ARG A 138 0.46 1.04 -13.27
CA ARG A 138 -0.06 2.21 -14.00
C ARG A 138 -0.10 3.46 -13.13
N GLY A 139 -0.53 3.32 -11.87
CA GLY A 139 -0.48 4.42 -10.90
C GLY A 139 0.94 4.87 -10.59
N ALA A 140 1.89 3.92 -10.42
CA ALA A 140 3.29 4.23 -10.20
C ALA A 140 3.94 5.00 -11.37
N VAL A 141 3.63 4.61 -12.61
CA VAL A 141 4.09 5.31 -13.82
C VAL A 141 3.46 6.69 -13.93
N ALA A 142 2.17 6.84 -13.59
CA ALA A 142 1.51 8.14 -13.57
C ALA A 142 2.18 9.08 -12.55
N LEU A 143 2.44 8.59 -11.34
CA LEU A 143 3.14 9.34 -10.29
C LEU A 143 4.56 9.71 -10.68
N GLN A 144 5.33 8.78 -11.26
CA GLN A 144 6.70 9.07 -11.70
C GLN A 144 6.71 10.13 -12.81
N ARG A 145 5.75 10.09 -13.74
CA ARG A 145 5.60 11.11 -14.79
C ARG A 145 5.23 12.48 -14.23
N GLU A 146 4.30 12.53 -13.27
CA GLU A 146 3.90 13.77 -12.58
C GLU A 146 5.09 14.40 -11.83
N LEU A 147 5.93 13.57 -11.20
CA LEU A 147 7.13 14.02 -10.49
C LEU A 147 8.29 14.43 -11.42
N GLY A 148 8.32 13.89 -12.63
CA GLY A 148 9.36 14.14 -13.62
C GLY A 148 10.72 13.53 -13.28
N GLY A 149 11.78 14.16 -13.80
CA GLY A 149 13.17 13.72 -13.64
C GLY A 149 13.65 13.73 -12.18
N GLY A 150 14.54 12.79 -11.86
CA GLY A 150 15.11 12.66 -10.52
C GLY A 150 14.12 12.14 -9.46
N ALA A 151 13.03 11.50 -9.88
CA ALA A 151 12.14 10.75 -8.99
C ALA A 151 12.18 9.25 -9.31
N ALA A 152 12.07 8.42 -8.27
CA ALA A 152 11.83 7.00 -8.39
C ALA A 152 10.60 6.60 -7.56
N VAL A 153 9.81 5.67 -8.07
CA VAL A 153 8.65 5.11 -7.36
C VAL A 153 8.90 3.63 -7.12
N ALA A 154 9.04 3.26 -5.85
CA ALA A 154 9.13 1.88 -5.40
C ALA A 154 7.72 1.31 -5.21
N VAL A 155 7.36 0.32 -6.02
CA VAL A 155 6.08 -0.38 -5.94
C VAL A 155 6.25 -1.61 -5.05
N TRP A 156 5.76 -1.53 -3.82
CA TRP A 156 6.04 -2.54 -2.80
C TRP A 156 4.87 -3.51 -2.58
N LEU A 157 5.12 -4.78 -2.90
CA LEU A 157 4.29 -5.93 -2.54
C LEU A 157 5.09 -6.83 -1.60
N GLY A 158 5.32 -6.40 -0.36
CA GLY A 158 6.16 -7.14 0.59
C GLY A 158 5.43 -8.17 1.46
N TYR A 159 4.10 -8.28 1.34
CA TYR A 159 3.29 -9.09 2.24
C TYR A 159 2.23 -9.88 1.49
N ARG A 160 1.76 -10.97 2.10
CA ARG A 160 0.59 -11.68 1.61
C ARG A 160 -0.63 -10.80 1.90
N SER A 161 -1.13 -10.10 0.87
CA SER A 161 -2.29 -9.26 1.05
C SER A 161 -3.50 -10.10 1.50
N PRO A 162 -4.26 -9.65 2.52
CA PRO A 162 -5.53 -10.30 2.83
C PRO A 162 -6.47 -10.10 1.63
N ALA A 163 -7.41 -11.01 1.43
CA ALA A 163 -8.50 -10.75 0.49
C ALA A 163 -9.25 -9.49 0.94
N THR A 164 -9.67 -8.66 -0.02
CA THR A 164 -10.34 -7.37 0.24
C THR A 164 -11.55 -7.52 1.15
N VAL A 165 -12.28 -8.62 1.00
CA VAL A 165 -13.34 -9.04 1.91
C VAL A 165 -12.83 -10.23 2.72
N SER A 166 -12.29 -9.96 3.90
CA SER A 166 -11.91 -11.01 4.85
C SER A 166 -11.81 -10.45 6.27
N PRO A 167 -11.97 -11.29 7.31
CA PRO A 167 -11.70 -10.87 8.70
C PRO A 167 -10.27 -10.33 8.89
N ALA A 168 -9.31 -10.86 8.13
CA ALA A 168 -7.92 -10.40 8.17
C ALA A 168 -7.74 -8.96 7.65
N ALA A 169 -8.60 -8.49 6.76
CA ALA A 169 -8.59 -7.10 6.29
C ALA A 169 -9.21 -6.12 7.31
N LEU A 170 -9.81 -6.63 8.39
CA LEU A 170 -10.42 -5.84 9.46
C LEU A 170 -9.56 -5.80 10.73
N THR A 171 -8.40 -6.44 10.74
CA THR A 171 -7.49 -6.49 11.89
C THR A 171 -6.08 -6.06 11.49
N THR A 172 -5.22 -5.79 12.47
CA THR A 172 -3.85 -5.32 12.19
C THR A 172 -2.84 -6.44 11.94
N GLY A 173 -3.21 -7.72 12.10
CA GLY A 173 -2.23 -8.81 12.09
C GLY A 173 -1.38 -8.88 10.81
N ARG A 174 -1.99 -8.72 9.63
CA ARG A 174 -1.22 -8.69 8.36
C ARG A 174 -0.34 -7.45 8.25
N ALA A 175 -0.75 -6.33 8.84
CA ALA A 175 0.07 -5.13 8.91
C ALA A 175 1.25 -5.29 9.87
N ASP A 176 1.05 -6.00 10.98
CA ASP A 176 2.10 -6.31 11.96
C ASP A 176 3.17 -7.24 11.32
N GLU A 177 2.76 -8.24 10.53
CA GLU A 177 3.65 -9.11 9.74
C GLU A 177 4.41 -8.34 8.63
N ALA A 178 3.75 -7.37 7.99
CA ALA A 178 4.28 -6.64 6.84
C ALA A 178 5.28 -5.53 7.24
N ALA A 179 5.12 -4.96 8.44
CA ALA A 179 5.84 -3.77 8.87
C ALA A 179 7.37 -3.91 8.91
N PRO A 180 7.97 -5.02 9.41
CA PRO A 180 9.41 -5.20 9.36
C PRO A 180 9.98 -5.16 7.94
N GLY A 181 9.28 -5.75 6.97
CA GLY A 181 9.71 -5.75 5.57
C GLY A 181 9.65 -4.37 4.93
N LEU A 182 8.64 -3.56 5.28
CA LEU A 182 8.55 -2.17 4.80
C LEU A 182 9.67 -1.31 5.38
N ARG A 183 9.96 -1.44 6.69
CA ARG A 183 11.10 -0.75 7.32
C ARG A 183 12.42 -1.11 6.66
N ALA A 184 12.67 -2.40 6.46
CA ALA A 184 13.90 -2.86 5.81
C ALA A 184 14.06 -2.32 4.37
N LEU A 185 12.95 -2.17 3.62
CA LEU A 185 12.98 -1.50 2.33
C LEU A 185 13.35 -0.02 2.48
N VAL A 186 12.70 0.72 3.38
CA VAL A 186 12.98 2.15 3.60
C VAL A 186 14.42 2.38 4.02
N ASP A 187 14.93 1.59 4.97
CA ASP A 187 16.33 1.65 5.42
C ASP A 187 17.30 1.35 4.27
N GLY A 188 16.97 0.35 3.44
CA GLY A 188 17.75 0.02 2.25
C GLY A 188 17.75 1.16 1.22
N LEU A 189 16.60 1.77 0.95
CA LEU A 189 16.49 2.92 0.04
C LEU A 189 17.27 4.12 0.56
N HIS A 190 17.20 4.39 1.88
CA HIS A 190 17.95 5.46 2.52
C HIS A 190 19.46 5.20 2.46
N ALA A 191 19.92 3.97 2.70
CA ALA A 191 21.33 3.62 2.59
C ALA A 191 21.87 3.76 1.16
N VAL A 192 21.08 3.36 0.15
CA VAL A 192 21.46 3.54 -1.25
C VAL A 192 21.48 5.03 -1.61
N ARG A 193 20.49 5.81 -1.14
CA ARG A 193 20.35 7.25 -1.43
C ARG A 193 20.13 8.09 -0.15
N PRO A 194 21.19 8.39 0.61
CA PRO A 194 21.06 9.07 1.91
C PRO A 194 20.47 10.48 1.83
N ALA A 195 20.74 11.19 0.73
CA ALA A 195 20.24 12.54 0.48
C ALA A 195 18.87 12.58 -0.19
N ALA A 196 18.27 11.44 -0.52
CA ALA A 196 16.95 11.41 -1.15
C ALA A 196 15.85 11.55 -0.11
N ARG A 197 14.83 12.35 -0.44
CA ARG A 197 13.59 12.39 0.34
C ARG A 197 12.78 11.13 0.08
N ILE A 198 12.36 10.43 1.13
CA ILE A 198 11.56 9.19 1.06
C ILE A 198 10.15 9.47 1.59
N SER A 199 9.14 9.21 0.77
CA SER A 199 7.73 9.37 1.13
C SER A 199 6.98 8.04 1.01
N LEU A 200 6.30 7.62 2.07
CA LEU A 200 5.42 6.46 2.06
C LEU A 200 4.02 6.88 1.61
N LEU A 201 3.55 6.32 0.50
CA LEU A 201 2.21 6.54 -0.05
C LEU A 201 1.36 5.30 0.21
N CYS A 202 0.44 5.42 1.15
CA CYS A 202 -0.20 4.28 1.81
C CYS A 202 -1.70 4.27 1.54
N HIS A 203 -2.11 3.38 0.64
CA HIS A 203 -3.49 3.28 0.16
C HIS A 203 -4.28 2.24 0.93
N SER A 204 -5.49 2.58 1.38
CA SER A 204 -6.43 1.61 1.96
C SER A 204 -5.77 0.81 3.09
N TYR A 205 -5.82 -0.53 3.11
CA TYR A 205 -5.13 -1.34 4.12
C TYR A 205 -3.62 -1.05 4.24
N GLY A 206 -2.99 -0.54 3.17
CA GLY A 206 -1.60 -0.09 3.19
C GLY A 206 -1.35 1.04 4.21
N SER A 207 -2.36 1.86 4.53
CA SER A 207 -2.29 2.86 5.59
C SER A 207 -1.99 2.25 6.97
N VAL A 208 -2.56 1.07 7.24
CA VAL A 208 -2.35 0.32 8.49
C VAL A 208 -0.93 -0.23 8.52
N ILE A 209 -0.42 -0.78 7.40
CA ILE A 209 0.96 -1.26 7.30
C ILE A 209 1.95 -0.14 7.55
N CYS A 210 1.73 1.00 6.89
CA CYS A 210 2.55 2.18 7.06
C CYS A 210 2.55 2.69 8.50
N ALA A 211 1.38 2.72 9.16
CA ALA A 211 1.29 3.10 10.56
C ALA A 211 2.02 2.14 11.50
N ARG A 212 1.95 0.82 11.25
CA ARG A 212 2.74 -0.19 11.99
C ARG A 212 4.24 -0.10 11.70
N SER A 213 4.62 0.47 10.56
CA SER A 213 6.02 0.68 10.15
C SER A 213 6.58 2.02 10.60
N ALA A 214 5.72 2.97 10.96
CA ALA A 214 6.08 4.36 11.23
C ALA A 214 7.08 4.56 12.40
N PRO A 215 6.98 3.81 13.52
CA PRO A 215 8.00 3.89 14.57
C PRO A 215 9.37 3.44 14.05
N GLY A 216 10.36 4.32 14.12
CA GLY A 216 11.74 4.03 13.70
C GLY A 216 12.00 4.06 12.20
N THR A 217 10.99 4.36 11.37
CA THR A 217 11.17 4.58 9.92
C THR A 217 11.91 5.88 9.64
N SER A 218 12.79 5.89 8.63
CA SER A 218 13.51 7.09 8.16
C SER A 218 12.79 7.90 7.06
N ALA A 219 11.50 7.63 6.82
CA ALA A 219 10.71 8.37 5.84
C ALA A 219 10.42 9.80 6.30
N ASP A 220 10.44 10.74 5.36
CA ASP A 220 10.16 12.16 5.58
C ASP A 220 8.67 12.48 5.59
N ALA A 221 7.87 11.67 4.89
CA ALA A 221 6.43 11.84 4.81
C ALA A 221 5.70 10.49 4.84
N LEU A 222 4.56 10.50 5.52
CA LEU A 222 3.60 9.40 5.59
C LEU A 222 2.26 9.89 5.05
N VAL A 223 1.86 9.43 3.87
CA VAL A 223 0.61 9.86 3.24
C VAL A 223 -0.42 8.74 3.30
N LEU A 224 -1.45 8.94 4.09
CA LEU A 224 -2.52 7.98 4.37
C LEU A 224 -3.75 8.35 3.53
N TYR A 225 -4.08 7.56 2.51
CA TYR A 225 -5.20 7.91 1.63
C TYR A 225 -6.14 6.74 1.31
N GLY A 226 -7.42 7.07 1.15
CA GLY A 226 -8.49 6.06 1.09
C GLY A 226 -8.46 5.12 2.30
N SER A 227 -8.07 5.62 3.48
CA SER A 227 -7.74 4.80 4.63
C SER A 227 -9.00 4.37 5.41
N PRO A 228 -9.11 3.11 5.87
CA PRO A 228 -10.15 2.69 6.80
C PRO A 228 -9.87 3.14 8.27
N GLY A 229 -8.75 3.83 8.50
CA GLY A 229 -8.14 4.04 9.81
C GLY A 229 -6.73 3.42 9.84
N VAL A 230 -5.98 3.62 10.93
CA VAL A 230 -4.58 3.17 11.03
C VAL A 230 -4.23 2.38 12.29
N GLY A 231 -5.22 2.06 13.12
CA GLY A 231 -5.04 1.25 14.32
C GLY A 231 -4.50 2.02 15.52
N VAL A 232 -4.43 3.35 15.46
CA VAL A 232 -4.10 4.28 16.56
C VAL A 232 -5.13 5.41 16.62
N GLU A 233 -5.19 6.12 17.76
CA GLU A 233 -6.21 7.16 17.97
C GLU A 233 -5.89 8.47 17.25
N ASP A 234 -4.60 8.85 17.19
CA ASP A 234 -4.11 10.09 16.61
C ASP A 234 -2.72 9.92 15.95
N ALA A 235 -2.29 10.94 15.22
CA ALA A 235 -1.02 10.96 14.50
C ALA A 235 0.20 10.92 15.44
N ARG A 236 0.10 11.46 16.66
CA ARG A 236 1.20 11.42 17.64
C ARG A 236 1.49 9.99 18.08
N SER A 237 0.46 9.16 18.17
CA SER A 237 0.55 7.74 18.50
C SER A 237 1.29 6.90 17.46
N LEU A 238 1.49 7.41 16.23
CA LEU A 238 2.34 6.78 15.21
C LEU A 238 3.83 6.80 15.58
N ARG A 239 4.24 7.67 16.51
CA ARG A 239 5.63 7.77 17.02
C ARG A 239 6.66 7.90 15.87
N THR A 240 6.35 8.75 14.90
CA THR A 240 7.19 9.01 13.74
C THR A 240 7.63 10.48 13.69
N ARG A 241 8.76 10.73 13.01
CA ARG A 241 9.21 12.10 12.67
C ARG A 241 8.72 12.54 11.29
N ALA A 242 8.13 11.63 10.51
CA ALA A 242 7.57 11.95 9.21
C ALA A 242 6.42 12.96 9.34
N ARG A 243 6.29 13.87 8.38
CA ARG A 243 5.05 14.66 8.23
C ARG A 243 3.92 13.72 7.85
N VAL A 244 2.80 13.77 8.58
CA VAL A 244 1.67 12.86 8.37
C VAL A 244 0.59 13.59 7.59
N TRP A 245 0.29 13.09 6.40
CA TRP A 245 -0.74 13.61 5.51
C TRP A 245 -1.91 12.64 5.43
N ALA A 246 -3.11 13.17 5.24
CA ALA A 246 -4.30 12.36 5.02
C ALA A 246 -5.17 12.93 3.90
N GLY A 247 -5.72 12.04 3.07
CA GLY A 247 -6.63 12.43 2.00
C GLY A 247 -7.68 11.35 1.74
N ARG A 248 -8.91 11.76 1.48
CA ARG A 248 -9.98 10.85 1.05
C ARG A 248 -10.79 11.52 -0.04
N SER A 249 -10.89 10.86 -1.18
CA SER A 249 -11.68 11.37 -2.28
C SER A 249 -13.17 11.36 -1.94
N GLY A 250 -13.94 12.33 -2.43
CA GLY A 250 -15.38 12.47 -2.15
C GLY A 250 -16.20 11.24 -2.56
N GLY A 251 -15.83 10.58 -3.66
CA GLY A 251 -16.45 9.35 -4.16
C GLY A 251 -15.97 8.06 -3.49
N ASP A 252 -15.08 8.12 -2.50
CA ASP A 252 -14.51 6.93 -1.87
C ASP A 252 -15.52 6.27 -0.90
N TRP A 253 -15.90 5.03 -1.22
CA TRP A 253 -16.80 4.22 -0.39
C TRP A 253 -16.24 3.96 1.02
N ILE A 254 -14.92 4.11 1.24
CA ILE A 254 -14.29 3.95 2.55
C ILE A 254 -14.88 4.92 3.58
N ALA A 255 -15.44 6.06 3.15
CA ALA A 255 -16.16 7.00 4.02
C ALA A 255 -17.38 6.36 4.74
N ARG A 256 -17.87 5.23 4.22
CA ARG A 256 -19.00 4.48 4.78
C ARG A 256 -18.54 3.35 5.71
N VAL A 257 -17.24 3.07 5.79
CA VAL A 257 -16.71 2.06 6.71
C VAL A 257 -16.72 2.63 8.13
N PRO A 258 -17.23 1.89 9.13
CA PRO A 258 -17.18 2.34 10.52
C PRO A 258 -15.74 2.51 11.00
N HIS A 259 -15.30 3.76 11.15
CA HIS A 259 -14.00 4.15 11.70
C HIS A 259 -13.95 4.01 13.23
N VAL A 260 -14.12 2.76 13.67
CA VAL A 260 -14.12 2.37 15.08
C VAL A 260 -13.09 1.28 15.32
N ARG A 261 -12.71 1.09 16.57
CA ARG A 261 -11.82 0.03 17.00
C ARG A 261 -12.45 -0.66 18.20
N VAL A 262 -12.74 -1.95 18.05
CA VAL A 262 -13.44 -2.74 19.08
C VAL A 262 -12.57 -3.93 19.46
N ARG A 263 -12.24 -4.03 20.75
CA ARG A 263 -11.59 -5.23 21.27
C ARG A 263 -12.66 -6.30 21.48
N VAL A 264 -12.56 -7.40 20.73
CA VAL A 264 -13.36 -8.59 20.97
C VAL A 264 -12.57 -9.53 21.87
N PRO A 265 -13.05 -9.86 23.08
CA PRO A 265 -12.37 -10.78 23.99
C PRO A 265 -12.05 -12.11 23.29
N PHE A 266 -10.86 -12.66 23.53
CA PHE A 266 -10.38 -13.94 22.98
C PHE A 266 -10.28 -14.07 21.44
N VAL A 267 -10.61 -13.02 20.67
CA VAL A 267 -10.52 -13.04 19.18
C VAL A 267 -9.43 -12.10 18.70
N ALA A 268 -9.73 -10.80 18.56
CA ALA A 268 -8.81 -9.79 18.06
C ALA A 268 -9.38 -8.39 18.30
N THR A 269 -8.58 -7.36 18.00
CA THR A 269 -9.08 -6.01 17.81
C THR A 269 -9.56 -5.84 16.38
N ILE A 270 -10.83 -5.49 16.21
CA ILE A 270 -11.49 -5.29 14.91
C ILE A 270 -11.63 -3.80 14.63
N GLY A 271 -11.34 -3.40 13.41
CA GLY A 271 -11.38 -2.02 12.94
C GLY A 271 -10.12 -1.24 13.29
N PHE A 272 -9.99 -0.07 12.67
CA PHE A 272 -8.73 0.70 12.66
C PHE A 272 -8.84 2.06 13.36
N GLY A 273 -9.96 2.30 14.05
CA GLY A 273 -10.15 3.50 14.86
C GLY A 273 -10.34 4.75 14.01
N THR A 274 -9.82 5.87 14.50
CA THR A 274 -10.03 7.19 13.94
C THR A 274 -9.68 7.28 12.45
N ASP A 275 -10.59 7.90 11.71
CA ASP A 275 -10.42 8.28 10.31
C ASP A 275 -9.27 9.30 10.16
N PRO A 276 -8.23 9.05 9.34
CA PRO A 276 -7.10 9.96 9.25
C PRO A 276 -7.43 11.37 8.75
N VAL A 277 -8.55 11.55 8.03
CA VAL A 277 -8.99 12.90 7.61
C VAL A 277 -9.79 13.64 8.69
N ALA A 278 -10.11 13.00 9.82
CA ALA A 278 -10.80 13.66 10.91
C ALA A 278 -9.84 14.59 11.67
N ALA A 279 -10.31 15.79 12.02
CA ALA A 279 -9.52 16.78 12.75
C ALA A 279 -8.88 16.21 14.04
N ARG A 280 -9.60 15.33 14.76
CA ARG A 280 -9.10 14.68 15.98
C ARG A 280 -7.89 13.77 15.76
N PHE A 281 -7.66 13.30 14.53
CA PHE A 281 -6.50 12.49 14.20
C PHE A 281 -5.22 13.34 14.17
N GLY A 282 -5.32 14.58 13.69
CA GLY A 282 -4.19 15.52 13.66
C GLY A 282 -3.20 15.30 12.52
N ALA A 283 -3.62 14.70 11.39
CA ALA A 283 -2.85 14.72 10.15
C ALA A 283 -3.10 16.01 9.36
N GLU A 284 -2.17 16.36 8.48
CA GLU A 284 -2.33 17.43 7.51
C GLU A 284 -3.24 16.94 6.36
N VAL A 285 -4.42 17.54 6.21
CA VAL A 285 -5.41 17.08 5.24
C VAL A 285 -5.15 17.73 3.88
N PHE A 286 -5.10 16.93 2.81
CA PHE A 286 -4.98 17.41 1.44
C PHE A 286 -6.23 17.08 0.61
N ASP A 287 -6.51 17.89 -0.40
CA ASP A 287 -7.59 17.62 -1.34
C ASP A 287 -7.26 16.40 -2.23
N ALA A 288 -8.08 15.37 -2.11
CA ALA A 288 -7.96 14.14 -2.90
C ALA A 288 -9.00 14.05 -4.03
N GLY A 289 -9.71 15.15 -4.34
CA GLY A 289 -10.73 15.25 -5.38
C GLY A 289 -11.92 14.31 -5.17
N ASP A 290 -12.70 14.06 -6.22
CA ASP A 290 -13.97 13.30 -6.12
C ASP A 290 -13.91 11.88 -6.69
N GLY A 291 -12.70 11.35 -6.91
CA GLY A 291 -12.49 9.99 -7.41
C GLY A 291 -13.05 8.89 -6.51
N GLY A 292 -13.18 7.68 -7.05
CA GLY A 292 -13.46 6.47 -6.28
C GLY A 292 -12.21 5.91 -5.60
N HIS A 293 -12.40 4.85 -4.81
CA HIS A 293 -11.35 4.25 -3.98
C HIS A 293 -10.08 3.82 -4.73
N SER A 294 -10.16 3.54 -6.03
CA SER A 294 -9.02 3.11 -6.85
C SER A 294 -8.44 4.21 -7.76
N ASP A 295 -8.90 5.45 -7.62
CA ASP A 295 -8.69 6.51 -8.61
C ASP A 295 -7.65 7.56 -8.19
N TYR A 296 -7.08 7.46 -6.99
CA TYR A 296 -6.14 8.44 -6.43
C TYR A 296 -4.90 8.72 -7.28
N LEU A 297 -4.48 7.76 -8.12
CA LEU A 297 -3.34 7.88 -9.04
C LEU A 297 -3.77 7.97 -10.51
N ARG A 298 -5.03 8.33 -10.77
CA ARG A 298 -5.53 8.53 -12.13
C ARG A 298 -4.78 9.71 -12.77
N PRO A 299 -4.19 9.54 -13.97
CA PRO A 299 -3.52 10.64 -14.69
C PRO A 299 -4.43 11.86 -14.83
N GLY A 300 -3.88 13.05 -14.60
CA GLY A 300 -4.61 14.33 -14.68
C GLY A 300 -5.59 14.60 -13.54
N SER A 301 -5.64 13.76 -12.50
CA SER A 301 -6.49 14.03 -11.32
C SER A 301 -5.80 14.94 -10.31
N GLY A 302 -6.58 15.78 -9.61
CA GLY A 302 -6.07 16.62 -8.53
C GLY A 302 -5.40 15.82 -7.40
N SER A 303 -5.91 14.63 -7.09
CA SER A 303 -5.27 13.70 -6.14
C SER A 303 -3.85 13.34 -6.55
N LEU A 304 -3.63 12.96 -7.82
CA LEU A 304 -2.30 12.60 -8.30
C LEU A 304 -1.34 13.78 -8.20
N THR A 305 -1.80 14.98 -8.59
CA THR A 305 -1.01 16.21 -8.48
C THR A 305 -0.65 16.51 -7.03
N ASN A 306 -1.59 16.43 -6.09
CA ASN A 306 -1.33 16.68 -4.67
C ASN A 306 -0.40 15.63 -4.04
N LEU A 307 -0.56 14.35 -4.39
CA LEU A 307 0.36 13.28 -3.99
C LEU A 307 1.79 13.55 -4.50
N ALA A 308 1.94 13.96 -5.76
CA ALA A 308 3.23 14.29 -6.33
C ALA A 308 3.87 15.52 -5.64
N ARG A 309 3.08 16.54 -5.30
CA ARG A 309 3.56 17.72 -4.57
C ARG A 309 4.09 17.35 -3.18
N ILE A 310 3.37 16.53 -2.42
CA ILE A 310 3.83 16.05 -1.10
C ILE A 310 5.14 15.27 -1.21
N VAL A 311 5.24 14.36 -2.20
CA VAL A 311 6.48 13.61 -2.48
C VAL A 311 7.62 14.56 -2.86
N ALA A 312 7.32 15.64 -3.59
CA ALA A 312 8.29 16.67 -3.94
C ALA A 312 8.68 17.59 -2.77
N GLY A 313 8.02 17.45 -1.60
CA GLY A 313 8.24 18.32 -0.44
C GLY A 313 7.53 19.67 -0.53
N ALA A 314 6.59 19.81 -1.47
CA ALA A 314 5.76 21.00 -1.63
C ALA A 314 4.40 20.81 -0.95
N GLU A 315 3.79 21.92 -0.55
CA GLU A 315 2.43 21.96 -0.04
C GLU A 315 1.42 21.55 -1.14
N PRO A 316 0.40 20.75 -0.82
CA PRO A 316 -0.71 20.46 -1.73
C PRO A 316 -1.40 21.74 -2.23
N LEU A 317 -2.07 21.63 -3.37
CA LEU A 317 -3.01 22.65 -3.81
C LEU A 317 -4.25 22.60 -2.92
N GLU A 318 -4.76 23.77 -2.55
CA GLU A 318 -6.07 23.90 -1.93
C GLU A 318 -7.17 23.50 -2.93
N ALA A 319 -8.32 23.04 -2.41
CA ALA A 319 -9.48 22.81 -3.24
C ALA A 319 -9.85 24.11 -3.96
N SER A 320 -9.98 24.06 -5.30
CA SER A 320 -10.57 25.17 -6.04
C SER A 320 -12.02 25.29 -5.60
N ARG A 321 -12.36 26.42 -4.96
CA ARG A 321 -13.74 26.71 -4.50
C ARG A 321 -14.70 26.90 -5.67
#